data_AF-A0A381FQQ7-F1
#
_entry.id   AF-A0A381FQQ7-F1
#
_cell.length_a   1.000
_cell.length_b   1.000
_cell.length_c   1.000
_cell.angle_alpha   90.00
_cell.angle_beta   90.00
_cell.angle_gamma   90.00
#
_symmetry.space_group_name_H-M   'P 1'
#
loop_
_entity.id
_entity.type
_entity.pdbx_description
1 polymer ?
#
loop_
_entity_poly.entity_id
_entity_poly.type
_entity_poly.pdbx_seq_one_letter_code
_entity_poly.pdbx_strand_id
1 'polypeptide(L)'
;MNQTISKIIESISIDSITEERKTVLQPLADYIQSKSKANQTVRLNFICTHNSRRSHLSQIWAQTMAFHFGIKSVYCYSGGTEATAMFPKVAETLEKSRISDSDAE
;
A
#
# COMPACT_ATOMS: atom_id res chain seq x y z
N MET A 1 2.58 -10.02 12.93
CA MET A 1 2.09 -8.66 12.65
C MET A 1 1.80 -7.95 13.98
N ASN A 2 2.04 -6.64 14.06
CA ASN A 2 1.76 -5.84 15.25
C ASN A 2 0.24 -5.81 15.53
N GLN A 3 -0.18 -6.08 16.77
CA GLN A 3 -1.60 -6.14 17.16
C GLN A 3 -2.35 -4.81 16.92
N THR A 4 -1.67 -3.67 16.99
CA THR A 4 -2.26 -2.36 16.67
C THR A 4 -2.57 -2.24 15.18
N ILE A 5 -1.66 -2.69 14.31
CA ILE A 5 -1.86 -2.65 12.85
C ILE A 5 -3.01 -3.57 12.44
N SER A 6 -3.08 -4.78 12.99
CA SER A 6 -4.21 -5.69 12.72
C SER A 6 -5.54 -5.06 13.07
N LYS A 7 -5.66 -4.42 14.25
CA LYS A 7 -6.87 -3.70 14.66
C LYS A 7 -7.23 -2.55 13.73
N ILE A 8 -6.23 -1.80 13.24
CA ILE A 8 -6.46 -0.73 12.26
C ILE A 8 -7.03 -1.33 10.98
N ILE A 9 -6.42 -2.38 10.44
CA ILE A 9 -6.88 -3.05 9.22
C ILE A 9 -8.31 -3.57 9.38
N GLU A 10 -8.61 -4.23 10.48
CA GLU A 10 -9.96 -4.75 10.81
C GLU A 10 -11.00 -3.64 10.96
N SER A 11 -10.59 -2.42 11.33
CA SER A 11 -11.50 -1.27 11.48
C SER A 11 -11.80 -0.54 10.16
N ILE A 12 -11.12 -0.86 9.07
CA ILE A 12 -11.35 -0.22 7.77
C ILE A 12 -12.68 -0.72 7.19
N SER A 13 -13.66 0.17 7.09
CA SER A 13 -14.95 -0.14 6.46
C SER A 13 -14.81 -0.23 4.94
N ILE A 14 -14.96 -1.45 4.42
CA ILE A 14 -15.00 -1.72 2.97
C ILE A 14 -16.36 -1.39 2.34
N ASP A 15 -17.42 -1.28 3.14
CA ASP A 15 -18.78 -0.95 2.68
C ASP A 15 -18.89 0.48 2.12
N SER A 16 -17.93 1.33 2.48
CA SER A 16 -17.84 2.72 2.01
C SER A 16 -17.30 2.87 0.58
N ILE A 17 -16.81 1.79 -0.05
CA ILE A 17 -16.24 1.84 -1.40
C ILE A 17 -17.36 1.73 -2.44
N THR A 18 -17.55 2.77 -3.24
CA THR A 18 -18.58 2.79 -4.29
C THR A 18 -18.33 1.76 -5.39
N GLU A 19 -19.38 1.33 -6.09
CA GLU A 19 -19.27 0.36 -7.20
C GLU A 19 -18.44 0.87 -8.37
N GLU A 20 -18.50 2.18 -8.64
CA GLU A 20 -17.65 2.81 -9.65
C GLU A 20 -16.18 2.70 -9.25
N ARG A 21 -15.87 2.88 -7.95
CA ARG A 21 -14.50 2.74 -7.46
C ARG A 21 -14.01 1.30 -7.51
N LYS A 22 -14.87 0.32 -7.20
CA LYS A 22 -14.54 -1.11 -7.34
C LYS A 22 -14.21 -1.46 -8.79
N THR A 23 -14.99 -0.96 -9.74
CA THR A 23 -14.76 -1.17 -11.17
C THR A 23 -13.41 -0.61 -11.61
N VAL A 24 -13.05 0.60 -11.16
CA VAL A 24 -11.72 1.20 -11.44
C VAL A 24 -10.57 0.39 -10.83
N LEU A 25 -10.78 -0.25 -9.67
CA LEU A 25 -9.77 -1.04 -8.97
C LEU A 25 -9.68 -2.50 -9.44
N GLN A 26 -10.68 -3.00 -10.17
CA GLN A 26 -10.74 -4.39 -10.61
C GLN A 26 -9.52 -4.84 -11.42
N PRO A 27 -8.98 -4.05 -12.39
CA PRO A 27 -7.79 -4.46 -13.14
C PRO A 27 -6.55 -4.64 -12.26
N LEU A 28 -6.41 -3.84 -11.20
CA LEU A 28 -5.31 -3.98 -10.24
C LEU A 28 -5.48 -5.27 -9.42
N ALA A 29 -6.70 -5.56 -8.97
CA ALA A 29 -7.00 -6.80 -8.25
C ALA A 29 -6.74 -8.04 -9.12
N ASP A 30 -7.16 -8.01 -10.38
CA ASP A 30 -6.94 -9.09 -11.35
C ASP A 30 -5.45 -9.31 -11.65
N TYR A 31 -4.68 -8.22 -11.78
CA TYR A 31 -3.23 -8.29 -11.93
C TYR A 31 -2.56 -8.97 -10.73
N ILE A 32 -2.88 -8.53 -9.51
CA ILE A 32 -2.31 -9.11 -8.29
C ILE A 32 -2.71 -10.59 -8.16
N GLN A 33 -3.99 -10.90 -8.38
CA GLN A 33 -4.51 -12.25 -8.22
C GLN A 33 -3.92 -13.22 -9.26
N SER A 34 -3.83 -12.81 -10.52
CA SER A 34 -3.24 -13.64 -11.59
C SER A 34 -1.77 -13.97 -11.31
N LYS A 35 -0.97 -12.99 -10.87
CA LYS A 35 0.43 -13.18 -10.47
C LYS A 35 0.57 -14.07 -9.25
N SER A 36 -0.25 -13.83 -8.22
CA SER A 36 -0.26 -14.63 -7.00
C SER A 36 -0.60 -16.10 -7.28
N LYS A 37 -1.65 -16.37 -8.08
CA LYS A 37 -2.02 -17.72 -8.53
C LYS A 37 -0.92 -18.42 -9.32
N ALA A 38 -0.17 -17.66 -10.12
CA ALA A 38 0.96 -18.16 -10.90
C ALA A 38 2.27 -18.26 -10.10
N ASN A 39 2.27 -17.98 -8.79
CA ASN A 39 3.48 -17.86 -7.95
C ASN A 39 4.53 -16.89 -8.54
N GLN A 40 4.08 -15.85 -9.24
CA GLN A 40 4.92 -14.83 -9.83
C GLN A 40 5.02 -13.60 -8.92
N THR A 41 6.16 -12.90 -9.02
CA THR A 41 6.36 -11.64 -8.31
C THR A 41 5.37 -10.57 -8.76
N VAL A 42 4.69 -9.94 -7.80
CA VAL A 42 3.87 -8.74 -7.99
C VAL A 42 4.74 -7.53 -7.72
N ARG A 43 4.80 -6.59 -8.68
CA ARG A 43 5.51 -5.32 -8.51
C ARG A 43 4.53 -4.17 -8.68
N LEU A 44 4.35 -3.37 -7.63
CA LEU A 44 3.44 -2.22 -7.61
C LEU A 44 4.25 -0.93 -7.51
N ASN A 45 4.05 0.01 -8.44
CA ASN A 45 4.67 1.33 -8.39
C ASN A 45 3.59 2.39 -8.19
N PHE A 46 3.65 3.10 -7.06
CA PHE A 46 2.72 4.17 -6.72
C PHE A 46 3.32 5.52 -7.10
N ILE A 47 2.66 6.23 -8.00
CA ILE A 47 3.17 7.51 -8.54
C ILE A 47 2.29 8.65 -8.06
N CYS A 48 2.89 9.70 -7.52
CA CYS A 48 2.24 11.00 -7.30
C CYS A 48 3.20 12.13 -7.70
N THR A 49 2.71 13.34 -7.96
CA THR A 49 3.53 14.43 -8.53
C THR A 49 4.90 14.60 -7.85
N HIS A 50 4.91 14.79 -6.52
CA HIS A 50 6.14 15.17 -5.81
C HIS A 50 6.87 14.02 -5.11
N ASN A 51 6.35 12.79 -5.21
CA ASN A 51 6.74 11.66 -4.36
C ASN A 51 6.78 11.98 -2.86
N SER A 52 6.09 12.99 -2.33
CA SER A 52 6.35 13.43 -0.94
C SER A 52 5.36 12.88 0.10
N ARG A 53 4.20 12.38 -0.36
CA ARG A 53 3.08 12.01 0.53
C ARG A 53 2.33 10.76 0.07
N ARG A 54 1.45 10.95 -0.93
CA ARG A 54 0.44 9.94 -1.32
C ARG A 54 1.07 8.65 -1.82
N SER A 55 2.12 8.74 -2.63
CA SER A 55 2.83 7.58 -3.17
C SER A 55 3.54 6.77 -2.08
N HIS A 56 4.20 7.42 -1.12
CA HIS A 56 4.80 6.74 0.05
C HIS A 56 3.73 6.06 0.90
N LEU A 57 2.66 6.77 1.24
CA LEU A 57 1.57 6.21 2.03
C LEU A 57 0.97 4.97 1.34
N SER A 58 0.77 5.02 0.03
CA SER A 58 0.28 3.88 -0.75
C SER A 58 1.26 2.72 -0.81
N GLN A 59 2.57 2.97 -1.01
CA GLN A 59 3.61 1.93 -0.99
C GLN A 59 3.56 1.14 0.33
N ILE A 60 3.58 1.86 1.45
CA ILE A 60 3.70 1.27 2.78
C ILE A 60 2.43 0.50 3.15
N TRP A 61 1.25 1.07 2.90
CA TRP A 61 0.00 0.36 3.18
C TRP A 61 -0.21 -0.83 2.25
N ALA A 62 0.18 -0.76 0.98
CA ALA A 62 0.09 -1.90 0.07
C ALA A 62 0.99 -3.06 0.53
N GLN A 63 2.23 -2.76 0.93
CA GLN A 63 3.15 -3.76 1.48
C GLN A 63 2.60 -4.37 2.78
N THR A 64 2.10 -3.51 3.68
CA THR A 64 1.49 -3.91 4.96
C THR A 64 0.29 -4.84 4.75
N MET A 65 -0.61 -4.50 3.82
CA MET A 65 -1.79 -5.29 3.49
C MET A 65 -1.41 -6.63 2.83
N ALA A 66 -0.44 -6.63 1.91
CA ALA A 66 0.06 -7.86 1.30
C ALA A 66 0.61 -8.83 2.36
N PHE A 67 1.38 -8.33 3.31
CA PHE A 67 1.88 -9.12 4.44
C PHE A 67 0.74 -9.58 5.37
N HIS A 68 -0.23 -8.71 5.68
CA HIS A 68 -1.38 -9.04 6.53
C HIS A 68 -2.23 -10.19 5.96
N PHE A 69 -2.57 -10.10 4.67
CA PHE A 69 -3.40 -11.10 3.99
C PHE A 69 -2.60 -12.30 3.47
N GLY A 70 -1.31 -12.39 3.75
CA GLY A 70 -0.46 -13.51 3.36
C GLY A 70 -0.20 -13.62 1.84
N ILE A 71 -0.35 -12.51 1.11
CA ILE A 71 -0.04 -12.46 -0.33
C ILE A 71 1.47 -12.36 -0.48
N LYS A 72 2.09 -13.48 -0.85
CA LYS A 72 3.55 -13.60 -0.98
C LYS A 72 4.07 -12.89 -2.23
N SER A 73 5.36 -12.53 -2.20
CA SER A 73 6.09 -12.00 -3.36
C SER A 73 5.52 -10.70 -3.94
N VAL A 74 4.95 -9.84 -3.08
CA VAL A 74 4.53 -8.48 -3.41
C VAL A 74 5.62 -7.50 -2.98
N TYR A 75 6.06 -6.67 -3.93
CA TYR A 75 7.04 -5.61 -3.69
C TYR A 75 6.45 -4.28 -4.16
N CYS A 76 6.41 -3.31 -3.25
CA CYS A 76 5.83 -2.00 -3.49
C CYS A 76 6.93 -0.94 -3.58
N TYR A 77 6.77 -0.03 -4.54
CA TYR A 77 7.68 1.09 -4.80
C TYR A 77 6.88 2.37 -4.88
N SER A 78 7.53 3.52 -4.68
CA SER A 78 6.93 4.83 -4.91
C SER A 78 7.80 5.69 -5.79
N GLY A 79 7.16 6.60 -6.52
CA GLY A 79 7.81 7.53 -7.44
C GLY A 79 7.07 8.86 -7.52
N GLY A 80 7.73 9.84 -8.14
CA GLY A 80 7.08 11.08 -8.56
C GLY A 80 7.72 11.71 -9.78
N THR A 81 6.91 12.48 -10.50
CA THR A 81 7.33 13.16 -11.73
C THR A 81 8.24 14.36 -11.44
N GLU A 82 8.18 14.89 -10.21
CA GLU A 82 8.97 16.00 -9.68
C GLU A 82 9.37 15.69 -8.22
N ALA A 83 10.19 14.65 -8.02
CA ALA A 83 10.52 14.15 -6.69
C ALA A 83 11.11 15.25 -5.79
N THR A 84 10.56 15.38 -4.59
CA THR A 84 11.03 16.29 -3.53
C THR A 84 11.25 15.49 -2.25
N ALA A 85 11.86 16.11 -1.22
CA ALA A 85 12.01 15.47 0.08
C ALA A 85 10.65 14.96 0.61
N MET A 86 10.68 13.79 1.27
CA MET A 86 9.49 13.24 1.91
C MET A 86 8.91 14.25 2.89
N PHE A 87 7.60 14.45 2.85
CA PHE A 87 6.94 15.37 3.76
C PHE A 87 6.92 14.77 5.17
N PRO A 88 7.42 15.46 6.22
CA PRO A 88 7.59 14.87 7.55
C PRO A 88 6.32 14.27 8.17
N LYS A 89 5.13 14.75 7.78
CA LYS A 89 3.86 14.18 8.25
C LYS A 89 3.64 12.73 7.82
N VAL A 90 4.29 12.26 6.76
CA VAL A 90 4.24 10.83 6.39
C VAL A 90 4.88 10.00 7.50
N ALA A 91 6.12 10.31 7.88
CA ALA A 91 6.81 9.63 8.96
C ALA A 91 6.04 9.72 10.29
N GLU A 92 5.55 10.91 10.67
CA GLU A 92 4.75 11.06 11.90
C GLU A 92 3.47 10.20 11.89
N THR A 93 2.78 10.10 10.75
CA THR A 93 1.57 9.27 10.63
C THR A 93 1.90 7.79 10.75
N LEU A 94 3.02 7.36 10.14
CA LEU A 94 3.47 5.97 10.20
C LEU A 94 3.92 5.58 11.61
N GLU A 95 4.69 6.44 12.29
CA GLU A 95 5.08 6.25 13.69
C GLU A 95 3.86 6.12 14.60
N LYS A 96 2.83 6.95 14.39
CA LYS A 96 1.56 6.86 15.13
C LYS A 96 0.84 5.53 14.85
N SER A 97 0.93 5.01 13.63
CA SER A 97 0.43 3.69 13.25
C SER A 97 1.37 2.53 13.62
N ARG A 98 2.54 2.83 14.22
CA ARG A 98 3.63 1.88 14.54
C ARG A 98 4.14 1.10 13.32
N ILE A 99 4.17 1.76 12.18
CA ILE A 99 4.82 1.29 10.95
C ILE A 99 6.10 2.12 10.79
N SER A 100 7.25 1.50 10.52
CA SER A 100 8.47 2.24 10.16
C SER A 100 8.75 2.13 8.66
N ASP A 101 9.44 3.13 8.08
CA ASP A 101 9.86 3.09 6.67
C ASP A 101 10.77 1.89 6.38
N SER A 102 11.46 1.34 7.39
CA SER A 102 12.26 0.12 7.27
C SER A 102 11.43 -1.15 7.00
N ASP A 103 10.11 -1.09 7.20
CA ASP A 103 9.19 -2.19 6.85
C ASP A 103 8.79 -2.14 5.36
N ALA A 104 9.26 -1.13 4.62
CA ALA A 104 8.92 -0.86 3.23
C ALA A 104 10.02 -1.22 2.21
N GLU A 105 11.15 -1.76 2.67
CA GLU A 105 12.25 -2.32 1.85
C GLU A 105 12.22 -3.85 1.80
#